data_AF-B7R5J8-F1
#
_entry.id   AF-B7R5J8-F1
#
_cell.length_a   1.000
_cell.length_b   1.000
_cell.length_c   1.000
_cell.angle_alpha   90.00
_cell.angle_beta   90.00
_cell.angle_gamma   90.00
#
_symmetry.space_group_name_H-M   'P 1'
#
loop_
_entity.id
_entity.type
_entity.pdbx_description
1 polymer ?
#
loop_
_entity_poly.entity_id
_entity_poly.type
_entity_poly.pdbx_seq_one_letter_code
_entity_poly.pdbx_strand_id
1 'polypeptide(L)'
;MGMSLLVIQPSTKCDGGCLICPWREKFGCTGVMLPPEVVDILAENLDGFRFDECVITCPNPFSHPKIDVIVNKTQEICDRIDMFITIPGLKNVARSGQLKKISDNVHALIILVDSQKAMMSSIQTIKNLLSFGVDNIEAYIPLGSSFDFAEILSLIGICRRLGLRITVGPRFYEKAPTEEFLKKLAKRENTEVGLHYGIKYIYHALKVFFDDYPVTLLTSPSSENCKTIYVNPYGNVSKCPHSKLSINYRHISTEYLRKMLFSPCPLSQNALQLTPKVKVSFVTRDGVEIPSDIMELLELISQLKSFRAACKAIGVSPSTYWERIKELEYKLGMSLLITVRGGRKKGITVLTGFARDILEEYRRVREKVLLSLYT
;
A
#
# COMPACT_ATOMS: atom_id res chain seq x y z
N MET A 1 4.42 12.41 8.42
CA MET A 1 4.31 11.66 9.68
C MET A 1 4.69 10.22 9.36
N GLY A 2 5.71 9.64 10.00
CA GLY A 2 6.22 8.31 9.64
C GLY A 2 5.27 7.22 10.12
N MET A 3 4.92 6.30 9.22
CA MET A 3 4.03 5.17 9.50
C MET A 3 4.76 4.10 10.31
N SER A 4 4.07 3.54 11.30
CA SER A 4 4.51 2.44 12.14
C SER A 4 3.84 1.15 11.72
N LEU A 5 4.63 0.08 11.62
CA LEU A 5 4.19 -1.19 11.04
C LEU A 5 4.54 -2.36 11.95
N LEU A 6 3.55 -3.17 12.29
CA LEU A 6 3.78 -4.49 12.86
C LEU A 6 3.70 -5.55 11.75
N VAL A 7 4.66 -6.45 11.68
CA VAL A 7 4.65 -7.55 10.71
C VAL A 7 4.71 -8.86 11.46
N ILE A 8 3.64 -9.65 11.35
CA ILE A 8 3.52 -10.94 12.05
C ILE A 8 3.56 -12.06 11.01
N GLN A 9 4.52 -12.95 11.16
CA GLN A 9 4.55 -14.21 10.42
C GLN A 9 4.09 -15.34 11.35
N PRO A 10 2.86 -15.84 11.20
CA PRO A 10 2.26 -16.74 12.19
C PRO A 10 2.68 -18.21 12.03
N SER A 11 3.20 -18.61 10.88
CA SER A 11 3.58 -20.01 10.61
C SER A 11 4.73 -20.12 9.62
N THR A 12 5.52 -21.20 9.72
CA THR A 12 6.43 -21.63 8.65
C THR A 12 5.77 -22.56 7.64
N LYS A 13 4.53 -23.03 7.86
CA LYS A 13 3.82 -23.93 6.94
C LYS A 13 3.43 -23.18 5.67
N CYS A 14 3.83 -23.72 4.52
CA CYS A 14 3.56 -23.18 3.21
C CYS A 14 2.81 -24.20 2.35
N ASP A 15 1.76 -23.77 1.69
CA ASP A 15 1.02 -24.49 0.64
C ASP A 15 1.30 -23.91 -0.75
N GLY A 16 2.26 -22.97 -0.85
CA GLY A 16 2.64 -22.26 -2.07
C GLY A 16 3.81 -22.90 -2.84
N GLY A 17 3.75 -22.79 -4.16
CA GLY A 17 4.78 -23.23 -5.11
C GLY A 17 5.72 -22.12 -5.59
N CYS A 18 5.77 -20.96 -4.92
CA CYS A 18 6.51 -19.79 -5.41
C CYS A 18 7.99 -20.13 -5.64
N LEU A 19 8.46 -19.94 -6.89
CA LEU A 19 9.79 -20.36 -7.34
C LEU A 19 10.93 -19.64 -6.59
N ILE A 20 10.69 -18.40 -6.13
CA ILE A 20 11.72 -17.56 -5.51
C ILE A 20 11.12 -16.91 -4.26
N CYS A 21 10.75 -17.74 -3.28
CA CYS A 21 10.20 -17.31 -2.01
C CYS A 21 11.34 -16.98 -1.01
N PRO A 22 11.44 -15.74 -0.49
CA PRO A 22 12.51 -15.35 0.42
C PRO A 22 12.46 -16.11 1.76
N TRP A 23 11.32 -16.72 2.09
CA TRP A 23 11.10 -17.46 3.33
C TRP A 23 11.46 -18.94 3.25
N ARG A 24 11.50 -19.51 2.05
CA ARG A 24 11.71 -20.96 1.86
C ARG A 24 13.09 -21.38 2.34
N GLU A 25 14.12 -20.63 1.96
CA GLU A 25 15.51 -20.86 2.39
C GLU A 25 15.71 -20.58 3.88
N LYS A 26 14.97 -19.62 4.44
CA LYS A 26 15.20 -19.11 5.79
C LYS A 26 14.58 -19.97 6.90
N PHE A 27 13.44 -20.61 6.66
CA PHE A 27 12.66 -21.27 7.73
C PHE A 27 12.29 -22.74 7.44
N GLY A 28 12.67 -23.30 6.29
CA GLY A 28 12.63 -24.75 6.03
C GLY A 28 11.26 -25.42 6.03
N CYS A 29 10.14 -24.68 5.92
CA CYS A 29 8.76 -25.20 5.90
C CYS A 29 8.45 -26.26 6.98
N THR A 30 9.05 -26.11 8.16
CA THR A 30 9.03 -27.10 9.27
C THR A 30 7.69 -27.22 10.01
N GLY A 31 6.72 -26.36 9.71
CA GLY A 31 5.40 -26.38 10.36
C GLY A 31 5.35 -25.71 11.73
N VAL A 32 6.37 -24.93 12.09
CA VAL A 32 6.42 -24.15 13.34
C VAL A 32 5.34 -23.07 13.33
N MET A 33 4.76 -22.82 14.51
CA MET A 33 3.60 -21.97 14.74
C MET A 33 3.93 -20.94 15.81
N LEU A 34 3.55 -19.69 15.56
CA LEU A 34 3.77 -18.58 16.48
C LEU A 34 2.97 -18.78 17.78
N PRO A 35 3.60 -18.73 18.97
CA PRO A 35 2.86 -18.71 20.23
C PRO A 35 1.94 -17.48 20.31
N PRO A 36 0.61 -17.63 20.53
CA PRO A 36 -0.30 -16.48 20.58
C PRO A 36 0.02 -15.46 21.67
N GLU A 37 0.65 -15.90 22.76
CA GLU A 37 1.12 -15.08 23.89
C GLU A 37 2.14 -14.00 23.49
N VAL A 38 2.79 -14.15 22.33
CA VAL A 38 3.74 -13.14 21.82
C VAL A 38 3.06 -11.79 21.63
N VAL A 39 1.78 -11.76 21.22
CA VAL A 39 1.06 -10.50 20.99
C VAL A 39 0.74 -9.80 22.31
N ASP A 40 0.38 -10.54 23.36
CA ASP A 40 0.12 -9.98 24.70
C ASP A 40 1.40 -9.36 25.27
N ILE A 41 2.51 -10.09 25.19
CA ILE A 41 3.80 -9.63 25.71
C ILE A 41 4.27 -8.38 24.96
N LEU A 42 4.01 -8.30 23.65
CA LEU A 42 4.24 -7.06 22.90
C LEU A 42 3.36 -5.92 23.42
N ALA A 43 2.06 -6.15 23.58
CA ALA A 43 1.12 -5.14 24.06
C ALA A 43 1.51 -4.57 25.43
N GLU A 44 1.85 -5.44 26.38
CA GLU A 44 2.29 -5.08 27.72
C GLU A 44 3.54 -4.19 27.71
N ASN A 45 4.47 -4.42 26.78
CA ASN A 45 5.75 -3.71 26.70
C ASN A 45 5.73 -2.48 25.76
N LEU A 46 4.61 -2.20 25.10
CA LEU A 46 4.47 -1.04 24.21
C LEU A 46 4.02 0.23 24.92
N ASP A 47 3.67 0.16 26.22
CA ASP A 47 3.23 1.30 27.04
C ASP A 47 2.12 2.14 26.36
N GLY A 48 1.14 1.47 25.75
CA GLY A 48 0.04 2.11 25.04
C GLY A 48 0.38 2.63 23.63
N PHE A 49 1.60 2.41 23.14
CA PHE A 49 1.93 2.63 21.73
C PHE A 49 1.13 1.69 20.83
N ARG A 50 0.52 2.24 19.79
CA ARG A 50 -0.21 1.49 18.77
C ARG A 50 0.47 1.66 17.42
N PHE A 51 0.46 0.60 16.62
CA PHE A 51 0.91 0.63 15.23
C PHE A 51 -0.22 1.09 14.31
N ASP A 52 0.14 1.88 13.29
CA ASP A 52 -0.82 2.34 12.27
C ASP A 52 -1.36 1.16 11.43
N GLU A 53 -0.50 0.17 11.17
CA GLU A 53 -0.83 -1.00 10.36
C GLU A 53 -0.15 -2.26 10.91
N CYS A 54 -0.86 -3.38 10.84
CA CYS A 54 -0.29 -4.71 10.96
C CYS A 54 -0.45 -5.46 9.64
N VAL A 55 0.61 -6.11 9.20
CA VAL A 55 0.58 -7.04 8.08
C VAL A 55 0.84 -8.45 8.60
N ILE A 56 -0.15 -9.33 8.44
CA ILE A 56 0.02 -10.76 8.72
C ILE A 56 0.46 -11.44 7.44
N THR A 57 1.70 -11.93 7.40
CA THR A 57 2.37 -12.33 6.16
C THR A 57 2.34 -13.83 5.88
N CYS A 58 2.68 -14.19 4.64
CA CYS A 58 2.91 -15.57 4.20
C CYS A 58 4.06 -16.25 4.98
N PRO A 59 4.23 -17.60 4.92
CA PRO A 59 3.73 -18.52 3.88
C PRO A 59 2.21 -18.76 3.80
N ASN A 60 1.51 -19.18 4.86
CA ASN A 60 0.04 -19.15 4.91
C ASN A 60 -0.45 -18.86 6.34
N PRO A 61 -1.02 -17.66 6.61
CA PRO A 61 -1.52 -17.31 7.93
C PRO A 61 -2.55 -18.28 8.50
N PHE A 62 -3.43 -18.78 7.66
CA PHE A 62 -4.54 -19.64 8.05
C PHE A 62 -4.13 -21.08 8.35
N SER A 63 -2.88 -21.45 8.05
CA SER A 63 -2.30 -22.70 8.55
C SER A 63 -2.16 -22.71 10.08
N HIS A 64 -2.16 -21.53 10.71
CA HIS A 64 -2.10 -21.42 12.16
C HIS A 64 -3.47 -21.73 12.79
N PRO A 65 -3.58 -22.73 13.69
CA PRO A 65 -4.88 -23.17 14.22
C PRO A 65 -5.56 -22.13 15.12
N LYS A 66 -4.79 -21.19 15.69
CA LYS A 66 -5.26 -20.10 16.55
C LYS A 66 -5.10 -18.73 15.88
N ILE A 67 -5.23 -18.65 14.56
CA ILE A 67 -5.04 -17.40 13.81
C ILE A 67 -6.06 -16.33 14.23
N ASP A 68 -7.27 -16.74 14.58
CA ASP A 68 -8.32 -15.89 15.14
C ASP A 68 -7.89 -15.24 16.45
N VAL A 69 -7.28 -16.01 17.35
CA VAL A 69 -6.74 -15.47 18.61
C VAL A 69 -5.64 -14.44 18.35
N ILE A 70 -4.71 -14.73 17.43
CA ILE A 70 -3.64 -13.80 17.06
C ILE A 70 -4.21 -12.50 16.48
N VAL A 71 -5.14 -12.59 15.54
CA VAL A 71 -5.77 -11.42 14.89
C VAL A 71 -6.50 -10.57 15.92
N ASN A 72 -7.32 -11.17 16.77
CA ASN A 72 -8.11 -10.43 17.77
C ASN A 72 -7.21 -9.65 18.73
N LYS A 73 -6.15 -10.29 19.26
CA LYS A 73 -5.17 -9.62 20.13
C LYS A 73 -4.40 -8.53 19.41
N THR A 74 -4.11 -8.73 18.12
CA THR A 74 -3.35 -7.74 17.33
C THR A 74 -4.12 -6.43 17.16
N GLN A 75 -5.46 -6.44 17.20
CA GLN A 75 -6.27 -5.21 17.12
C GLN A 75 -6.11 -4.29 18.34
N GLU A 76 -5.72 -4.86 19.47
CA GLU A 76 -5.49 -4.09 20.71
C GLU A 76 -4.26 -3.20 20.59
N ILE A 77 -3.37 -3.48 19.64
CA ILE A 77 -2.11 -2.73 19.43
C ILE A 77 -1.94 -2.19 18.01
N CYS A 78 -2.92 -2.40 17.12
CA CYS A 78 -2.86 -1.97 15.72
C CYS A 78 -4.20 -1.40 15.26
N ASP A 79 -4.16 -0.31 14.49
CA ASP A 79 -5.38 0.35 14.00
C ASP A 79 -5.96 -0.31 12.75
N ARG A 80 -5.13 -1.03 11.99
CA ARG A 80 -5.52 -1.72 10.76
C ARG A 80 -4.77 -3.04 10.64
N ILE A 81 -5.46 -4.10 10.20
CA ILE A 81 -4.84 -5.40 9.93
C ILE A 81 -5.09 -5.80 8.48
N ASP A 82 -4.03 -5.97 7.72
CA ASP A 82 -4.06 -6.53 6.37
C ASP A 82 -3.47 -7.95 6.40
N MET A 83 -4.16 -8.91 5.76
CA MET A 83 -3.79 -10.32 5.81
C MET A 83 -3.40 -10.85 4.43
N PHE A 84 -2.16 -11.31 4.30
CA PHE A 84 -1.63 -11.86 3.06
C PHE A 84 -1.94 -13.35 2.92
N ILE A 85 -2.38 -13.76 1.74
CA ILE A 85 -2.64 -15.16 1.41
C ILE A 85 -2.14 -15.49 0.01
N THR A 86 -1.65 -16.71 -0.18
CA THR A 86 -1.31 -17.23 -1.50
C THR A 86 -2.56 -17.74 -2.22
N ILE A 87 -2.51 -17.80 -3.54
CA ILE A 87 -3.61 -18.38 -4.33
C ILE A 87 -3.98 -19.81 -3.90
N PRO A 88 -3.03 -20.74 -3.68
CA PRO A 88 -3.36 -22.08 -3.18
C PRO A 88 -4.10 -22.05 -1.83
N GLY A 89 -3.71 -21.14 -0.93
CA GLY A 89 -4.34 -20.99 0.38
C GLY A 89 -5.80 -20.54 0.33
N LEU A 90 -6.21 -19.78 -0.69
CA LEU A 90 -7.58 -19.25 -0.80
C LEU A 90 -8.65 -20.36 -0.76
N LYS A 91 -8.41 -21.48 -1.44
CA LYS A 91 -9.38 -22.58 -1.52
C LYS A 91 -9.62 -23.22 -0.15
N ASN A 92 -8.57 -23.33 0.65
CA ASN A 92 -8.65 -23.93 1.99
C ASN A 92 -9.39 -22.99 2.95
N VAL A 93 -9.08 -21.70 2.87
CA VAL A 93 -9.64 -20.67 3.77
C VAL A 93 -11.11 -20.42 3.51
N ALA A 94 -11.53 -20.40 2.25
CA ALA A 94 -12.95 -20.28 1.89
C ALA A 94 -13.80 -21.43 2.46
N ARG A 95 -13.20 -22.59 2.71
CA ARG A 95 -13.89 -23.79 3.25
C ARG A 95 -13.82 -23.91 4.76
N SER A 96 -12.74 -23.43 5.41
CA SER A 96 -12.50 -23.65 6.84
C SER A 96 -13.35 -22.78 7.77
N GLY A 97 -14.02 -21.75 7.24
CA GLY A 97 -14.79 -20.78 8.02
C GLY A 97 -13.92 -19.85 8.88
N GLN A 98 -12.59 -20.02 8.88
CA GLN A 98 -11.66 -19.17 9.66
C GLN A 98 -11.74 -17.71 9.23
N LEU A 99 -11.89 -17.44 7.93
CA LEU A 99 -12.02 -16.07 7.42
C LEU A 99 -13.23 -15.36 8.03
N LYS A 100 -14.35 -16.08 8.22
CA LYS A 100 -15.57 -15.52 8.84
C LYS A 100 -15.36 -15.17 10.32
N LYS A 101 -14.47 -15.88 11.02
CA LYS A 101 -14.18 -15.60 12.43
C LYS A 101 -13.37 -14.31 12.63
N ILE A 102 -12.65 -13.88 11.59
CA ILE A 102 -11.73 -12.74 11.65
C ILE A 102 -12.13 -11.61 10.70
N SER A 103 -13.23 -11.74 9.95
CA SER A 103 -13.61 -10.80 8.89
C SER A 103 -13.82 -9.39 9.40
N ASP A 104 -14.37 -9.27 10.61
CA ASP A 104 -14.66 -7.97 11.23
C ASP A 104 -13.36 -7.27 11.68
N ASN A 105 -12.28 -8.06 11.80
CA ASN A 105 -11.01 -7.63 12.36
C ASN A 105 -9.91 -7.42 11.32
N VAL A 106 -10.09 -8.00 10.14
CA VAL A 106 -9.20 -7.86 9.00
C VAL A 106 -9.75 -6.78 8.09
N HIS A 107 -9.01 -5.67 7.99
CA HIS A 107 -9.36 -4.61 7.07
C HIS A 107 -9.33 -5.12 5.63
N ALA A 108 -8.27 -5.82 5.20
CA ALA A 108 -8.15 -6.30 3.82
C ALA A 108 -7.52 -7.69 3.70
N LEU A 109 -8.01 -8.46 2.73
CA LEU A 109 -7.39 -9.71 2.31
C LEU A 109 -6.52 -9.45 1.08
N ILE A 110 -5.21 -9.65 1.23
CA ILE A 110 -4.21 -9.39 0.20
C ILE A 110 -3.78 -10.71 -0.44
N ILE A 111 -4.17 -10.93 -1.69
CA ILE A 111 -3.86 -12.13 -2.46
C ILE A 111 -2.52 -11.92 -3.18
N LEU A 112 -1.53 -12.75 -2.87
CA LEU A 112 -0.28 -12.80 -3.62
C LEU A 112 -0.49 -13.53 -4.95
N VAL A 113 -0.30 -12.80 -6.06
CA VAL A 113 -0.51 -13.28 -7.42
C VAL A 113 0.83 -13.31 -8.14
N ASP A 114 1.39 -14.51 -8.31
CA ASP A 114 2.73 -14.71 -8.88
C ASP A 114 2.73 -15.18 -10.35
N SER A 115 1.59 -15.58 -10.89
CA SER A 115 1.47 -16.01 -12.29
C SER A 115 0.04 -15.94 -12.81
N GLN A 116 -0.10 -15.77 -14.13
CA GLN A 116 -1.40 -15.80 -14.79
C GLN A 116 -2.13 -17.13 -14.57
N LYS A 117 -1.42 -18.25 -14.64
CA LYS A 117 -1.99 -19.59 -14.47
C LYS A 117 -2.61 -19.74 -13.08
N ALA A 118 -1.89 -19.33 -12.02
CA ALA A 118 -2.41 -19.37 -10.67
C ALA A 118 -3.68 -18.50 -10.56
N MET A 119 -3.62 -17.27 -11.06
CA MET A 119 -4.75 -16.34 -10.99
C MET A 119 -6.00 -16.91 -11.64
N MET A 120 -5.89 -17.43 -12.88
CA MET A 120 -7.00 -18.03 -13.61
C MET A 120 -7.64 -19.20 -12.85
N SER A 121 -6.82 -20.05 -12.21
CA SER A 121 -7.31 -21.20 -11.43
C SER A 121 -8.05 -20.81 -10.13
N SER A 122 -7.98 -19.54 -9.73
CA SER A 122 -8.52 -19.01 -8.48
C SER A 122 -9.76 -18.13 -8.65
N ILE A 123 -10.10 -17.75 -9.90
CA ILE A 123 -11.20 -16.82 -10.21
C ILE A 123 -12.51 -17.21 -9.53
N GLN A 124 -12.91 -18.48 -9.63
CA GLN A 124 -14.17 -18.92 -9.03
C GLN A 124 -14.15 -18.81 -7.50
N THR A 125 -13.01 -19.04 -6.86
CA THR A 125 -12.87 -18.90 -5.40
C THR A 125 -12.96 -17.43 -5.00
N ILE A 126 -12.34 -16.52 -5.74
CA ILE A 126 -12.42 -15.08 -5.51
C ILE A 126 -13.86 -14.58 -5.69
N LYS A 127 -14.55 -15.01 -6.76
CA LYS A 127 -15.97 -14.68 -6.96
C LYS A 127 -16.84 -15.13 -5.80
N ASN A 128 -16.60 -16.35 -5.28
CA ASN A 128 -17.35 -16.84 -4.12
C ASN A 128 -17.09 -15.99 -2.89
N LEU A 129 -15.84 -15.59 -2.62
CA LEU A 129 -15.50 -14.71 -1.50
C LEU A 129 -16.20 -13.36 -1.60
N LEU A 130 -16.20 -12.73 -2.78
CA LEU A 130 -16.94 -11.49 -3.04
C LEU A 130 -18.44 -11.68 -2.80
N SER A 131 -19.03 -12.78 -3.28
CA SER A 131 -20.45 -13.09 -3.05
C SER A 131 -20.79 -13.35 -1.57
N PHE A 132 -19.80 -13.71 -0.74
CA PHE A 132 -19.97 -13.85 0.71
C PHE A 132 -19.73 -12.54 1.49
N GLY A 133 -19.55 -11.41 0.80
CA GLY A 133 -19.38 -10.08 1.41
C GLY A 133 -17.93 -9.75 1.79
N VAL A 134 -16.94 -10.50 1.29
CA VAL A 134 -15.52 -10.17 1.48
C VAL A 134 -15.12 -9.14 0.42
N ASP A 135 -15.46 -7.88 0.67
CA ASP A 135 -15.39 -6.84 -0.37
C ASP A 135 -14.01 -6.17 -0.47
N ASN A 136 -13.21 -6.21 0.59
CA ASN A 136 -11.92 -5.53 0.64
C ASN A 136 -10.74 -6.43 0.23
N ILE A 137 -10.83 -6.98 -0.98
CA ILE A 137 -9.80 -7.86 -1.55
C ILE A 137 -8.82 -7.04 -2.40
N GLU A 138 -7.52 -7.31 -2.23
CA GLU A 138 -6.45 -6.72 -3.01
C GLU A 138 -5.58 -7.79 -3.67
N ALA A 139 -5.27 -7.65 -4.95
CA ALA A 139 -4.25 -8.43 -5.63
C ALA A 139 -2.90 -7.73 -5.50
N TYR A 140 -1.94 -8.41 -4.87
CA TYR A 140 -0.55 -7.99 -4.79
C TYR A 140 0.27 -8.77 -5.83
N ILE A 141 0.74 -8.07 -6.85
CA ILE A 141 1.54 -8.62 -7.95
C ILE A 141 3.02 -8.29 -7.68
N PRO A 142 3.86 -9.28 -7.36
CA PRO A 142 5.27 -9.03 -7.07
C PRO A 142 6.05 -8.57 -8.31
N LEU A 143 6.82 -7.50 -8.15
CA LEU A 143 7.73 -6.93 -9.12
C LEU A 143 9.16 -7.27 -8.71
N GLY A 144 9.69 -8.37 -9.23
CA GLY A 144 11.09 -8.78 -9.02
C GLY A 144 12.03 -8.19 -10.07
N SER A 145 13.35 -8.30 -9.84
CA SER A 145 14.39 -7.73 -10.73
C SER A 145 14.29 -8.19 -12.20
N SER A 146 13.81 -9.40 -12.45
CA SER A 146 13.66 -10.00 -13.79
C SER A 146 12.19 -10.14 -14.20
N PHE A 147 11.39 -9.09 -14.00
CA PHE A 147 9.94 -9.15 -14.24
C PHE A 147 9.58 -9.29 -15.72
N ASP A 148 8.51 -10.06 -15.98
CA ASP A 148 7.84 -10.08 -17.27
C ASP A 148 6.76 -8.98 -17.30
N PHE A 149 7.00 -7.95 -18.12
CA PHE A 149 6.09 -6.83 -18.25
C PHE A 149 4.73 -7.22 -18.85
N ALA A 150 4.72 -8.13 -19.83
CA ALA A 150 3.49 -8.57 -20.49
C ALA A 150 2.64 -9.41 -19.53
N GLU A 151 3.27 -10.27 -18.73
CA GLU A 151 2.56 -11.04 -17.70
C GLU A 151 1.95 -10.13 -16.64
N ILE A 152 2.68 -9.12 -16.15
CA ILE A 152 2.14 -8.16 -15.17
C ILE A 152 0.92 -7.41 -15.74
N LEU A 153 0.98 -6.93 -16.99
CA LEU A 153 -0.16 -6.27 -17.62
C LEU A 153 -1.37 -7.21 -17.78
N SER A 154 -1.13 -8.47 -18.15
CA SER A 154 -2.17 -9.50 -18.23
C SER A 154 -2.84 -9.72 -16.86
N LEU A 155 -2.04 -9.83 -15.79
CA LEU A 155 -2.52 -9.97 -14.42
C LEU A 155 -3.33 -8.76 -13.96
N ILE A 156 -2.87 -7.54 -14.24
CA ILE A 156 -3.62 -6.30 -13.97
C ILE A 156 -4.99 -6.37 -14.66
N GLY A 157 -5.02 -6.74 -15.94
CA GLY A 157 -6.26 -6.88 -16.72
C GLY A 157 -7.24 -7.91 -16.12
N ILE A 158 -6.73 -9.06 -15.65
CA ILE A 158 -7.56 -10.09 -14.98
C ILE A 158 -8.12 -9.56 -13.66
N CYS A 159 -7.28 -8.97 -12.81
CA CYS A 159 -7.69 -8.45 -11.50
C CYS A 159 -8.70 -7.29 -11.65
N ARG A 160 -8.49 -6.42 -12.64
CA ARG A 160 -9.40 -5.32 -12.98
C ARG A 160 -10.80 -5.82 -13.33
N ARG A 161 -10.92 -6.88 -14.14
CA ARG A 161 -12.22 -7.49 -14.49
C ARG A 161 -12.96 -8.08 -13.29
N LEU A 162 -12.24 -8.41 -12.22
CA LEU A 162 -12.81 -8.90 -10.97
C LEU A 162 -13.10 -7.78 -9.96
N GLY A 163 -12.78 -6.52 -10.28
CA GLY A 163 -12.99 -5.38 -9.39
C GLY A 163 -12.05 -5.32 -8.19
N LEU A 164 -10.95 -6.08 -8.19
CA LEU A 164 -10.01 -6.15 -7.07
C LEU A 164 -9.13 -4.92 -7.01
N ARG A 165 -8.83 -4.40 -5.80
CA ARG A 165 -7.75 -3.42 -5.68
C ARG A 165 -6.43 -4.05 -6.14
N ILE A 166 -5.59 -3.29 -6.83
CA ILE A 166 -4.35 -3.83 -7.38
C ILE A 166 -3.16 -3.07 -6.80
N THR A 167 -2.18 -3.82 -6.32
CA THR A 167 -0.85 -3.31 -5.96
C THR A 167 0.20 -4.07 -6.73
N VAL A 168 1.06 -3.35 -7.44
CA VAL A 168 2.30 -3.87 -8.03
C VAL A 168 3.45 -3.36 -7.17
N GLY A 169 4.31 -4.25 -6.69
CA GLY A 169 5.35 -3.84 -5.76
C GLY A 169 6.41 -4.90 -5.54
N PRO A 170 7.56 -4.55 -4.93
CA PRO A 170 8.62 -5.51 -4.66
C PRO A 170 8.13 -6.67 -3.81
N ARG A 171 8.91 -7.74 -3.75
CA ARG A 171 8.75 -8.70 -2.66
C ARG A 171 9.06 -7.99 -1.35
N PHE A 172 8.35 -8.33 -0.27
CA PHE A 172 8.54 -7.69 1.03
C PHE A 172 10.02 -7.74 1.45
N TYR A 173 10.54 -6.59 1.86
CA TYR A 173 11.93 -6.33 2.21
C TYR A 173 12.96 -6.37 1.07
N GLU A 174 12.52 -6.43 -0.18
CA GLU A 174 13.38 -6.26 -1.36
C GLU A 174 13.23 -4.86 -1.98
N LYS A 175 14.22 -4.45 -2.78
CA LYS A 175 14.11 -3.28 -3.67
C LYS A 175 13.40 -3.69 -4.96
N ALA A 176 12.48 -2.88 -5.45
CA ALA A 176 11.84 -3.12 -6.75
C ALA A 176 12.60 -2.42 -7.89
N PRO A 177 12.67 -3.01 -9.10
CA PRO A 177 13.14 -2.34 -10.31
C PRO A 177 12.09 -1.37 -10.87
N THR A 178 11.50 -0.54 -10.00
CA THR A 178 10.32 0.26 -10.35
C THR A 178 10.62 1.28 -11.44
N GLU A 179 11.85 1.80 -11.51
CA GLU A 179 12.27 2.70 -12.58
C GLU A 179 12.18 2.05 -13.96
N GLU A 180 12.64 0.80 -14.11
CA GLU A 180 12.53 0.07 -15.37
C GLU A 180 11.07 -0.23 -15.73
N PHE A 181 10.26 -0.56 -14.73
CA PHE A 181 8.82 -0.76 -14.93
C PHE A 181 8.13 0.53 -15.40
N LEU A 182 8.43 1.67 -14.77
CA LEU A 182 7.91 2.98 -15.17
C LEU A 182 8.37 3.38 -16.58
N LYS A 183 9.63 3.13 -16.95
CA LYS A 183 10.13 3.34 -18.33
C LYS A 183 9.35 2.57 -19.38
N LYS A 184 8.93 1.34 -19.07
CA LYS A 184 8.11 0.52 -19.98
C LYS A 184 6.66 1.01 -20.03
N LEU A 185 6.10 1.48 -18.90
CA LEU A 185 4.76 2.08 -18.85
C LEU A 185 4.67 3.39 -19.63
N ALA A 186 5.65 4.27 -19.45
CA ALA A 186 5.78 5.56 -20.13
C ALA A 186 5.64 5.51 -21.66
N LYS A 187 5.90 4.36 -22.28
CA LYS A 187 5.77 4.16 -23.73
C LYS A 187 4.35 3.83 -24.18
N ARG A 188 3.39 3.74 -23.26
CA ARG A 188 2.00 3.35 -23.54
C ARG A 188 1.08 4.57 -23.45
N GLU A 189 0.24 4.74 -24.47
CA GLU A 189 -0.71 5.87 -24.54
C GLU A 189 -1.84 5.79 -23.49
N ASN A 190 -2.21 4.59 -23.04
CA ASN A 190 -3.36 4.38 -22.14
C ASN A 190 -2.98 4.28 -20.65
N THR A 191 -1.83 4.84 -20.27
CA THR A 191 -1.37 4.79 -18.87
C THR A 191 -1.01 6.16 -18.35
N GLU A 192 -1.62 6.56 -17.25
CA GLU A 192 -1.28 7.81 -16.56
C GLU A 192 -0.53 7.49 -15.26
N VAL A 193 0.65 8.09 -15.08
CA VAL A 193 1.42 7.95 -13.84
C VAL A 193 1.15 9.15 -12.94
N GLY A 194 0.57 8.90 -11.78
CA GLY A 194 0.34 9.86 -10.72
C GLY A 194 1.55 10.01 -9.78
N LEU A 195 1.43 10.92 -8.83
CA LEU A 195 2.49 11.24 -7.87
C LEU A 195 2.52 10.30 -6.67
N HIS A 196 3.64 10.33 -5.95
CA HIS A 196 3.76 9.70 -4.64
C HIS A 196 2.77 10.33 -3.66
N TYR A 197 1.89 9.52 -3.08
CA TYR A 197 0.86 10.00 -2.15
C TYR A 197 1.11 9.56 -0.71
N GLY A 198 2.10 8.69 -0.45
CA GLY A 198 2.40 8.24 0.90
C GLY A 198 3.26 6.99 0.97
N ILE A 199 3.15 6.29 2.10
CA ILE A 199 3.83 5.03 2.38
C ILE A 199 2.75 3.94 2.49
N LYS A 200 3.01 2.78 1.90
CA LYS A 200 2.22 1.56 2.11
C LYS A 200 3.17 0.43 2.52
N TYR A 201 2.86 -0.24 3.62
CA TYR A 201 3.77 -1.17 4.30
C TYR A 201 5.09 -0.49 4.69
N ILE A 202 6.15 -0.67 3.90
CA ILE A 202 7.45 -0.02 4.09
C ILE A 202 7.92 0.74 2.85
N TYR A 203 7.07 0.86 1.83
CA TYR A 203 7.41 1.38 0.50
C TYR A 203 6.70 2.68 0.20
N HIS A 204 7.36 3.56 -0.54
CA HIS A 204 6.67 4.70 -1.13
C HIS A 204 5.62 4.20 -2.14
N ALA A 205 4.44 4.80 -2.11
CA ALA A 205 3.32 4.43 -2.95
C ALA A 205 2.96 5.58 -3.90
N LEU A 206 2.72 5.24 -5.16
CA LEU A 206 2.16 6.13 -6.17
C LEU A 206 0.98 5.44 -6.88
N LYS A 207 0.17 6.20 -7.62
CA LYS A 207 -0.93 5.66 -8.43
C LYS A 207 -0.54 5.63 -9.90
N VAL A 208 -0.84 4.52 -10.57
CA VAL A 208 -0.82 4.41 -12.03
C VAL A 208 -2.23 4.07 -12.47
N PHE A 209 -2.77 4.80 -13.44
CA PHE A 209 -4.09 4.58 -13.98
C PHE A 209 -4.00 3.84 -15.31
N PHE A 210 -4.66 2.69 -15.42
CA PHE A 210 -4.77 1.90 -16.65
C PHE A 210 -6.20 1.97 -17.17
N ASP A 211 -6.43 2.76 -18.23
CA ASP A 211 -7.77 3.12 -18.69
C ASP A 211 -8.65 3.60 -17.50
N ASP A 212 -8.21 4.64 -16.78
CA ASP A 212 -8.82 5.19 -15.56
C ASP A 212 -8.88 4.25 -14.33
N TYR A 213 -8.40 3.00 -14.45
CA TYR A 213 -8.39 2.07 -13.33
C TYR A 213 -7.17 2.27 -12.42
N PRO A 214 -7.34 2.61 -11.13
CA PRO A 214 -6.23 2.91 -10.24
C PRO A 214 -5.49 1.65 -9.78
N VAL A 215 -4.20 1.59 -10.09
CA VAL A 215 -3.25 0.59 -9.60
C VAL A 215 -2.25 1.28 -8.68
N THR A 216 -1.99 0.69 -7.51
CA THR A 216 -0.94 1.17 -6.61
C THR A 216 0.40 0.61 -7.07
N LEU A 217 1.39 1.46 -7.30
CA LEU A 217 2.76 1.03 -7.57
C LEU A 217 3.62 1.36 -6.36
N LEU A 218 4.33 0.36 -5.83
CA LEU A 218 5.28 0.51 -4.74
C LEU A 218 6.70 0.66 -5.29
N THR A 219 7.46 1.61 -4.75
CA THR A 219 8.81 1.93 -5.18
C THR A 219 9.85 1.52 -4.11
N SER A 220 10.89 2.32 -3.91
CA SER A 220 11.91 2.09 -2.89
C SER A 220 11.32 2.09 -1.47
N PRO A 221 11.93 1.33 -0.54
CA PRO A 221 11.53 1.38 0.86
C PRO A 221 11.82 2.77 1.45
N SER A 222 10.90 3.27 2.26
CA SER A 222 11.09 4.49 3.03
C SER A 222 12.06 4.20 4.18
N SER A 223 13.31 4.62 4.03
CA SER A 223 14.34 4.44 5.06
C SER A 223 14.23 5.45 6.20
N GLU A 224 13.67 6.64 5.91
CA GLU A 224 13.48 7.70 6.89
C GLU A 224 12.39 7.31 7.89
N ASN A 225 12.77 7.23 9.18
CA ASN A 225 11.85 6.98 10.30
C ASN A 225 11.05 5.66 10.22
N CYS A 226 11.63 4.61 9.64
CA CYS A 226 11.03 3.26 9.64
C CYS A 226 10.80 2.75 11.08
N LYS A 227 9.52 2.66 11.49
CA LYS A 227 9.09 2.17 12.80
C LYS A 227 8.43 0.79 12.66
N THR A 228 9.20 -0.16 12.14
CA THR A 228 8.73 -1.53 11.94
C THR A 228 9.16 -2.43 13.09
N ILE A 229 8.26 -3.32 13.51
CA ILE A 229 8.56 -4.51 14.30
C ILE A 229 8.13 -5.73 13.50
N TYR A 230 8.98 -6.74 13.47
CA TYR A 230 8.74 -8.02 12.81
C TYR A 230 8.80 -9.14 13.83
N VAL A 231 7.82 -10.04 13.77
CA VAL A 231 7.69 -11.22 14.61
C VAL A 231 7.71 -12.45 13.71
N ASN A 232 8.68 -13.33 13.92
CA ASN A 232 8.79 -14.58 13.16
C ASN A 232 8.01 -15.73 13.84
N PRO A 233 7.78 -16.86 13.16
CA PRO A 233 7.00 -17.97 13.73
C PRO A 233 7.58 -18.62 14.99
N TYR A 234 8.85 -18.37 15.32
CA TYR A 234 9.52 -18.89 16.51
C TYR A 234 9.32 -17.98 17.73
N GLY A 235 8.57 -16.88 17.59
CA GLY A 235 8.38 -15.86 18.62
C GLY A 235 9.59 -14.93 18.77
N ASN A 236 10.51 -14.91 17.81
CA ASN A 236 11.58 -13.92 17.85
C ASN A 236 11.10 -12.60 17.25
N VAL A 237 11.42 -11.52 17.94
CA VAL A 237 11.04 -10.15 17.60
C VAL A 237 12.29 -9.37 17.19
N SER A 238 12.18 -8.64 16.10
CA SER A 238 13.25 -7.81 15.55
C SER A 238 12.67 -6.60 14.82
N LYS A 239 13.53 -5.67 14.36
CA LYS A 239 13.06 -4.53 13.55
C LYS A 239 12.53 -4.96 12.18
N CYS A 240 13.22 -5.90 11.55
CA CYS A 240 12.82 -6.49 10.27
C CYS A 240 13.49 -7.87 10.10
N PRO A 241 13.09 -8.66 9.10
CA PRO A 241 13.68 -9.97 8.87
C PRO A 241 15.19 -9.94 8.62
N HIS A 242 15.73 -8.84 8.09
CA HIS A 242 17.18 -8.69 7.83
C HIS A 242 17.95 -8.11 9.02
N SER A 243 17.28 -7.82 10.13
CA SER A 243 17.94 -7.36 11.35
C SER A 243 18.82 -8.45 11.95
N LYS A 244 20.07 -8.10 12.29
CA LYS A 244 20.97 -8.96 13.07
C LYS A 244 20.53 -9.07 14.54
N LEU A 245 19.92 -8.01 15.07
CA LEU A 245 19.37 -8.02 16.43
C LEU A 245 17.97 -8.63 16.39
N SER A 246 17.79 -9.69 17.15
CA SER A 246 16.55 -10.45 17.31
C SER A 246 16.48 -10.96 18.73
N ILE A 247 15.33 -10.81 19.40
CA ILE A 247 15.13 -11.18 20.80
C ILE A 247 13.92 -12.10 20.89
N ASN A 248 14.02 -13.18 21.66
CA ASN A 248 12.86 -14.02 21.91
C ASN A 248 11.82 -13.26 22.74
N TYR A 249 10.54 -13.40 22.41
CA TYR A 249 9.45 -12.68 23.06
C TYR A 249 9.47 -12.77 24.59
N ARG A 250 9.92 -13.90 25.15
CA ARG A 250 10.03 -14.10 26.61
C ARG A 250 11.02 -13.19 27.32
N HIS A 251 11.91 -12.53 26.57
CA HIS A 251 12.94 -11.63 27.09
C HIS A 251 12.76 -10.20 26.60
N ILE A 252 11.59 -9.88 26.02
CA ILE A 252 11.28 -8.52 25.59
C ILE A 252 11.07 -7.62 26.80
N SER A 253 11.55 -6.39 26.66
CA SER A 253 11.26 -5.27 27.54
C SER A 253 10.89 -4.05 26.70
N THR A 254 10.25 -3.05 27.32
CA THR A 254 10.00 -1.74 26.71
C THR A 254 11.27 -1.13 26.12
N GLU A 255 12.41 -1.24 26.81
CA GLU A 255 13.70 -0.71 26.34
C GLU A 255 14.12 -1.37 25.02
N TYR A 256 13.99 -2.70 24.93
CA TYR A 256 14.33 -3.43 23.71
C TYR A 256 13.43 -3.04 22.54
N LEU A 257 12.11 -2.91 22.75
CA LEU A 257 11.18 -2.50 21.69
C LEU A 257 11.48 -1.08 21.20
N ARG A 258 11.72 -0.14 22.13
CA ARG A 258 12.14 1.23 21.76
C ARG A 258 13.43 1.21 20.97
N LYS A 259 14.44 0.47 21.41
CA LYS A 259 15.71 0.32 20.69
C LYS A 259 15.50 -0.24 19.28
N MET A 260 14.63 -1.23 19.09
CA MET A 260 14.30 -1.78 17.77
C MET A 260 13.60 -0.74 16.88
N LEU A 261 12.56 -0.09 17.39
CA LEU A 261 11.78 0.92 16.66
C LEU A 261 12.65 2.07 16.15
N PHE A 262 13.58 2.56 16.99
CA PHE A 262 14.43 3.71 16.66
C PHE A 262 15.81 3.34 16.10
N SER A 263 16.14 2.05 15.99
CA SER A 263 17.40 1.64 15.35
C SER A 263 17.39 1.92 13.83
N PRO A 264 18.55 2.08 13.19
CA PRO A 264 18.64 2.34 11.75
C PRO A 264 17.99 1.23 10.91
N CYS A 265 17.54 1.57 9.70
CA CYS A 265 16.98 0.59 8.78
C CYS A 265 18.06 -0.40 8.31
N PRO A 266 17.90 -1.72 8.49
CA PRO A 266 18.88 -2.71 8.02
C PRO A 266 19.00 -2.74 6.49
N LEU A 267 17.94 -2.32 5.78
CA LEU A 267 17.93 -2.20 4.31
C LEU A 267 18.63 -0.92 3.82
N SER A 268 18.93 0.04 4.70
CA SER A 268 19.62 1.29 4.34
C SER A 268 21.14 1.19 4.50
N GLN A 269 21.71 -0.01 4.63
CA GLN A 269 23.13 -0.21 4.93
C GLN A 269 24.10 0.15 3.79
N ASN A 270 23.66 0.75 2.67
CA ASN A 270 24.58 1.37 1.70
C ASN A 270 23.98 2.54 0.91
N ALA A 271 24.79 3.61 0.88
CA ALA A 271 24.80 4.85 0.09
C ALA A 271 23.51 5.69 0.03
N LEU A 272 23.66 6.96 0.44
CA LEU A 272 22.83 8.14 0.17
C LEU A 272 21.96 7.98 -1.10
N GLN A 273 20.80 7.34 -0.98
CA GLN A 273 19.90 7.07 -2.10
C GLN A 273 18.93 8.24 -2.20
N LEU A 274 19.32 9.25 -2.99
CA LEU A 274 18.46 10.40 -3.27
C LEU A 274 17.29 9.95 -4.12
N THR A 275 16.07 10.08 -3.60
CA THR A 275 14.86 9.94 -4.42
C THR A 275 14.51 11.33 -4.95
N PRO A 276 14.51 11.56 -6.26
CA PRO A 276 14.18 12.87 -6.81
C PRO A 276 12.72 13.22 -6.47
N LYS A 277 12.54 14.29 -5.70
CA LYS A 277 11.23 14.86 -5.42
C LYS A 277 11.03 16.06 -6.33
N VAL A 278 10.17 15.91 -7.33
CA VAL A 278 9.85 17.00 -8.25
C VAL A 278 8.51 17.62 -7.89
N LYS A 279 8.51 18.92 -7.68
CA LYS A 279 7.31 19.74 -7.54
C LYS A 279 7.20 20.64 -8.76
N VAL A 280 6.08 20.54 -9.46
CA VAL A 280 5.79 21.39 -10.62
C VAL A 280 4.73 22.39 -10.19
N SER A 281 5.10 23.66 -10.15
CA SER A 281 4.18 24.79 -9.99
C SER A 281 4.03 25.49 -11.34
N PHE A 282 2.85 26.07 -11.58
CA PHE A 282 2.59 26.89 -12.76
C PHE A 282 2.57 28.35 -12.34
N VAL A 283 3.06 29.25 -13.18
CA VAL A 283 3.03 30.69 -12.90
C VAL A 283 2.34 31.37 -14.06
N THR A 284 1.33 32.20 -13.77
CA THR A 284 0.67 33.01 -14.80
C THR A 284 1.63 34.09 -15.33
N ARG A 285 1.29 34.72 -16.46
CA ARG A 285 2.07 35.87 -16.98
C ARG A 285 2.19 37.00 -15.95
N ASP A 286 1.17 37.15 -15.10
CA ASP A 286 1.10 38.19 -14.07
C ASP A 286 1.76 37.77 -12.75
N GLY A 287 2.49 36.64 -12.73
CA GLY A 287 3.28 36.20 -11.58
C GLY A 287 2.50 35.43 -10.50
N VAL A 288 1.24 35.08 -10.74
CA VAL A 288 0.45 34.30 -9.78
C VAL A 288 0.87 32.82 -9.87
N GLU A 289 1.44 32.30 -8.79
CA GLU A 289 1.78 30.88 -8.68
C GLU A 289 0.54 30.03 -8.38
N ILE A 290 0.40 28.93 -9.12
CA ILE A 290 -0.48 27.80 -8.85
C ILE A 290 0.40 26.68 -8.30
N PRO A 291 0.40 26.46 -6.97
CA PRO A 291 1.29 25.51 -6.33
C PRO A 291 0.99 24.04 -6.68
N SER A 292 2.02 23.20 -6.65
CA SER A 292 1.91 21.77 -7.00
C SER A 292 0.86 20.99 -6.19
N ASP A 293 0.68 21.33 -4.92
CA ASP A 293 -0.30 20.67 -4.04
C ASP A 293 -1.75 21.05 -4.35
N ILE A 294 -1.98 22.25 -4.90
CA ILE A 294 -3.27 22.63 -5.46
C ILE A 294 -3.53 21.86 -6.75
N MET A 295 -2.52 21.68 -7.61
CA MET A 295 -2.66 20.89 -8.83
C MET A 295 -3.02 19.42 -8.55
N GLU A 296 -2.37 18.80 -7.57
CA GLU A 296 -2.72 17.45 -7.07
C GLU A 296 -4.17 17.38 -6.58
N LEU A 297 -4.61 18.39 -5.83
CA LEU A 297 -5.99 18.46 -5.34
C LEU A 297 -7.00 18.58 -6.49
N LEU A 298 -6.74 19.43 -7.49
CA LEU A 298 -7.61 19.58 -8.66
C LEU A 298 -7.72 18.27 -9.45
N GLU A 299 -6.62 17.53 -9.59
CA GLU A 299 -6.59 16.22 -10.24
C GLU A 299 -7.53 15.23 -9.53
N LEU A 300 -7.41 15.13 -8.21
CA LEU A 300 -8.26 14.25 -7.41
C LEU A 300 -9.72 14.66 -7.40
N ILE A 301 -10.03 15.96 -7.45
CA ILE A 301 -11.40 16.44 -7.60
C ILE A 301 -11.96 16.04 -8.98
N SER A 302 -11.14 16.11 -10.02
CA SER A 302 -11.51 15.69 -11.37
C SER A 302 -11.92 14.21 -11.39
N GLN A 303 -11.24 13.36 -10.63
CA GLN A 303 -11.51 11.92 -10.54
C GLN A 303 -12.69 11.60 -9.59
N LEU A 304 -12.65 12.13 -8.37
CA LEU A 304 -13.56 11.74 -7.28
C LEU A 304 -14.87 12.53 -7.26
N LYS A 305 -14.94 13.62 -8.03
CA LYS A 305 -16.09 14.56 -8.08
C LYS A 305 -16.52 15.06 -6.68
N SER A 306 -15.57 15.14 -5.75
CA SER A 306 -15.81 15.49 -4.35
C SER A 306 -14.58 16.13 -3.72
N PHE A 307 -14.73 17.36 -3.25
CA PHE A 307 -13.65 18.12 -2.61
C PHE A 307 -13.17 17.46 -1.30
N ARG A 308 -14.09 16.99 -0.46
CA ARG A 308 -13.74 16.33 0.81
C ARG A 308 -13.05 14.99 0.58
N ALA A 309 -13.50 14.21 -0.40
CA ALA A 309 -12.85 12.95 -0.73
C ALA A 309 -11.42 13.18 -1.25
N ALA A 310 -11.24 14.20 -2.09
CA ALA A 310 -9.94 14.61 -2.59
C ALA A 310 -9.00 15.06 -1.47
N CYS A 311 -9.45 15.94 -0.56
CA CYS A 311 -8.65 16.36 0.60
C CYS A 311 -8.26 15.19 1.51
N LYS A 312 -9.19 14.25 1.74
CA LYS A 312 -8.91 13.03 2.51
C LYS A 312 -7.86 12.16 1.81
N ALA A 313 -7.88 12.08 0.48
CA ALA A 313 -6.93 11.29 -0.29
C ALA A 313 -5.49 11.83 -0.25
N ILE A 314 -5.30 13.15 -0.12
CA ILE A 314 -3.98 13.79 0.08
C ILE A 314 -3.63 14.06 1.55
N GLY A 315 -4.50 13.67 2.50
CA GLY A 315 -4.24 13.81 3.93
C GLY A 315 -4.25 15.25 4.45
N VAL A 316 -5.08 16.12 3.86
CA VAL A 316 -5.15 17.54 4.23
C VAL A 316 -6.50 17.95 4.80
N SER A 317 -6.52 19.03 5.59
CA SER A 317 -7.75 19.60 6.12
C SER A 317 -8.60 20.23 5.01
N PRO A 318 -9.89 19.83 4.86
CA PRO A 318 -10.78 20.43 3.88
C PRO A 318 -11.00 21.93 4.08
N SER A 319 -11.06 22.44 5.32
CA SER A 319 -11.28 23.87 5.56
C SER A 319 -10.10 24.71 5.07
N THR A 320 -8.88 24.29 5.41
CA THR A 320 -7.64 24.98 5.04
C THR A 320 -7.46 25.03 3.52
N TYR A 321 -7.69 23.92 2.83
CA TYR A 321 -7.54 23.89 1.37
C TYR A 321 -8.69 24.61 0.65
N TRP A 322 -9.87 24.70 1.26
CA TRP A 322 -10.97 25.48 0.70
C TRP A 322 -10.61 26.97 0.68
N GLU A 323 -10.08 27.49 1.79
CA GLU A 323 -9.59 28.87 1.88
C GLU A 323 -8.47 29.13 0.87
N ARG A 324 -7.48 28.24 0.77
CA ARG A 324 -6.39 28.36 -0.21
C ARG A 324 -6.87 28.38 -1.65
N ILE A 325 -7.86 27.54 -2.00
CA ILE A 325 -8.46 27.60 -3.34
C ILE A 325 -9.18 28.93 -3.56
N LYS A 326 -9.95 29.43 -2.58
CA LYS A 326 -10.65 30.72 -2.73
C LYS A 326 -9.70 31.89 -2.87
N GLU A 327 -8.61 31.90 -2.11
CA GLU A 327 -7.56 32.90 -2.26
C GLU A 327 -6.89 32.83 -3.63
N LEU A 328 -6.60 31.62 -4.12
CA LEU A 328 -6.03 31.43 -5.45
C LEU A 328 -7.01 31.86 -6.56
N GLU A 329 -8.29 31.48 -6.48
CA GLU A 329 -9.33 31.90 -7.41
C GLU A 329 -9.45 33.43 -7.46
N TYR A 330 -9.33 34.10 -6.29
CA TYR A 330 -9.31 35.56 -6.20
C TYR A 330 -8.10 36.16 -6.92
N LYS A 331 -6.90 35.61 -6.70
CA LYS A 331 -5.66 36.09 -7.36
C LYS A 331 -5.66 35.82 -8.87
N LEU A 332 -6.24 34.71 -9.30
CA LEU A 332 -6.35 34.34 -10.72
C LEU A 332 -7.49 35.07 -11.44
N GLY A 333 -8.43 35.66 -10.69
CA GLY A 333 -9.65 36.25 -11.26
C GLY A 333 -10.62 35.22 -11.88
N MET A 334 -10.41 33.93 -11.64
CA MET A 334 -11.10 32.82 -12.29
C MET A 334 -11.47 31.74 -11.27
N SER A 335 -12.69 31.20 -11.37
CA SER A 335 -13.10 30.05 -10.55
C SER A 335 -12.46 28.76 -11.05
N LEU A 336 -11.95 27.95 -10.14
CA LEU A 336 -11.39 26.63 -10.39
C LEU A 336 -12.43 25.53 -10.15
N LEU A 337 -13.35 25.74 -9.21
CA LEU A 337 -14.32 24.73 -8.78
C LEU A 337 -15.78 25.17 -8.99
N ILE A 338 -16.60 24.22 -9.43
CA ILE A 338 -18.06 24.30 -9.41
C ILE A 338 -18.56 23.34 -8.33
N THR A 339 -19.27 23.85 -7.33
CA THR A 339 -19.82 23.04 -6.23
C THR A 339 -21.33 23.14 -6.19
N VAL A 340 -21.99 21.99 -6.23
CA VAL A 340 -23.44 21.88 -6.05
C VAL A 340 -23.72 21.35 -4.64
N ARG A 341 -24.41 22.15 -3.83
CA ARG A 341 -24.80 21.75 -2.47
C ARG A 341 -25.79 20.59 -2.54
N GLY A 342 -25.49 19.53 -1.79
CA GLY A 342 -26.32 18.34 -1.71
C GLY A 342 -27.28 18.41 -0.53
N GLY A 343 -28.58 18.25 -0.80
CA GLY A 343 -29.59 17.88 0.20
C GLY A 343 -29.60 16.36 0.40
N ARG A 344 -30.72 15.69 0.05
CA ARG A 344 -30.83 14.21 0.07
C ARG A 344 -29.88 13.50 -0.92
N LYS A 345 -29.41 14.20 -1.97
CA LYS A 345 -28.36 13.71 -2.88
C LYS A 345 -27.02 14.28 -2.42
N LYS A 346 -25.98 13.45 -2.32
CA LYS A 346 -24.62 13.87 -1.91
C LYS A 346 -24.15 15.05 -2.80
N GLY A 347 -23.57 16.07 -2.17
CA GLY A 347 -23.04 17.23 -2.89
C GLY A 347 -21.89 16.83 -3.81
N ILE A 348 -21.75 17.55 -4.93
CA ILE A 348 -20.76 17.28 -5.96
C ILE A 348 -19.86 18.50 -6.13
N THR A 349 -18.56 18.26 -6.29
CA THR A 349 -17.59 19.30 -6.66
C THR A 349 -16.85 18.87 -7.91
N VAL A 350 -16.87 19.70 -8.95
CA VAL A 350 -16.20 19.45 -10.23
C VAL A 350 -15.33 20.64 -10.63
N LEU A 351 -14.42 20.41 -11.57
CA LEU A 351 -13.57 21.46 -12.13
C LEU A 351 -14.35 22.35 -13.13
N THR A 352 -14.00 23.63 -13.20
CA THR A 352 -14.40 24.52 -14.31
C THR A 352 -13.74 24.09 -15.63
N GLY A 353 -14.14 24.71 -16.75
CA GLY A 353 -13.42 24.56 -18.03
C GLY A 353 -11.95 24.96 -17.88
N PHE A 354 -11.72 26.18 -17.37
CA PHE A 354 -10.38 26.71 -17.10
C PHE A 354 -9.50 25.80 -16.23
N ALA A 355 -10.04 25.27 -15.12
CA ALA A 355 -9.27 24.35 -14.27
C ALA A 355 -8.96 23.01 -14.96
N ARG A 356 -9.80 22.55 -15.90
CA ARG A 356 -9.49 21.36 -16.71
C ARG A 356 -8.36 21.63 -17.68
N ASP A 357 -8.37 22.78 -18.36
CA ASP A 357 -7.32 23.15 -19.31
C ASP A 357 -5.95 23.27 -18.62
N ILE A 358 -5.91 23.89 -17.43
CA ILE A 358 -4.69 23.95 -16.61
C ILE A 358 -4.25 22.55 -16.18
N LEU A 359 -5.20 21.71 -15.76
CA LEU A 359 -4.89 20.35 -15.33
C LEU A 359 -4.34 19.47 -16.47
N GLU A 360 -4.85 19.63 -17.69
CA GLU A 360 -4.33 18.94 -18.87
C GLU A 360 -2.89 19.37 -19.18
N GLU A 361 -2.60 20.68 -19.15
CA GLU A 361 -1.24 21.16 -19.37
C GLU A 361 -0.29 20.72 -18.26
N TYR A 362 -0.76 20.71 -17.00
CA TYR A 362 0.00 20.15 -15.88
C TYR A 362 0.31 18.67 -16.06
N ARG A 363 -0.64 17.86 -16.53
CA ARG A 363 -0.39 16.46 -16.85
C ARG A 363 0.68 16.31 -17.93
N ARG A 364 0.61 17.08 -19.01
CA ARG A 364 1.62 17.06 -20.08
C ARG A 364 3.01 17.45 -19.60
N VAL A 365 3.12 18.55 -18.83
CA VAL A 365 4.41 19.00 -18.28
C VAL A 365 4.94 17.98 -17.29
N ARG A 366 4.08 17.48 -16.38
CA ARG A 366 4.45 16.47 -15.39
C ARG A 366 4.91 15.18 -16.06
N GLU A 367 4.22 14.72 -17.09
CA GLU A 367 4.61 13.55 -17.88
C GLU A 367 5.98 13.76 -18.53
N LYS A 368 6.20 14.88 -19.22
CA LYS A 368 7.52 15.21 -19.80
C LYS A 368 8.62 15.24 -18.75
N VAL A 369 8.36 15.85 -17.60
CA VAL A 369 9.32 15.93 -16.49
C VAL A 369 9.60 14.54 -15.93
N LEU A 370 8.57 13.73 -15.67
CA LEU A 370 8.73 12.36 -15.19
C LEU A 370 9.50 11.51 -16.21
N LEU A 371 9.16 11.59 -17.50
CA LEU A 371 9.90 10.93 -18.57
C LEU A 371 11.38 11.33 -18.51
N SER A 372 11.68 12.62 -18.39
CA SER A 372 13.05 13.14 -18.30
C SER A 372 13.83 12.73 -17.04
N LEU A 373 13.15 12.33 -15.97
CA LEU A 373 13.82 11.78 -14.78
C LEU A 373 14.25 10.31 -14.98
N TYR A 374 13.67 9.64 -15.97
CA TYR A 374 13.92 8.22 -16.21
C TYR A 374 14.65 7.96 -17.54
N THR A 375 14.45 8.73 -18.61
CA THR A 375 15.34 8.71 -19.80
C THR A 375 16.68 9.34 -19.46
#